data_AF-A0A9W8CP27-F1
#
_entry.id   AF-A0A9W8CP27-F1
#
_cell.length_a   1.000
_cell.length_b   1.000
_cell.length_c   1.000
_cell.angle_alpha   90.00
_cell.angle_beta   90.00
_cell.angle_gamma   90.00
#
_symmetry.space_group_name_H-M   'P 1'
#
loop_
_entity.id
_entity.type
_entity.pdbx_description
1 polymer ?
#
loop_
_entity_poly.entity_id
_entity_poly.type
_entity_poly.pdbx_seq_one_letter_code
_entity_poly.pdbx_strand_id
1 'polypeptide(L)'
;MSGKRKASDRLFVWLRGGAKIDREKELYDYFDMFLQFVAKRVRGPRYASGPLSLRPKRTIEAFEKKDISVKGAEHEHRLDIFVECLPIGQNSDIPAAPKPLNPLYETLFTVVEAKKTNSKAEVESASTQLLVYMREAYVTQWNRRFIWGLTLCGDAVRVYSIGNDHMLASRNMKLTEVDGRAKLIQLLVNWSFCETHRLGYDPTMTWLPKLSCWQIEVPALSETGDEHELVDPKMFYTRSTIAAAEHLFGRHTRSFLATDTEPTCVADTAIENCKYVIKDSWVESTRNVSEDVRDEARHLRKIHERLSKYDDVKGSYPIIVAGGRVPFDRSNGNGAAEDTTASVLGDVFAKVTAPSDDSSTGDSSSQRENSFLVPFRAHKRIATTPVGRPLRHLDCPLKLIKVMSDVMRVHGRIRWDTEILHRDISTNNVLFYETDDGKDVRGLLIDFDHAVDLSASNYAPHLDRSGTLPFMSVNNLEANVELITGLDDWESAFYMMGWIGTYGFNANFAPEAKVLDDLEMNS
;
A
#
# COMPACT_ATOMS: atom_id res chain seq x y z
N MET A 1 -10.44 -7.41 -47.06
CA MET A 1 -10.67 -5.95 -46.97
C MET A 1 -12.06 -5.56 -46.44
N SER A 2 -13.12 -6.35 -46.66
CA SER A 2 -14.51 -6.05 -46.22
C SER A 2 -14.70 -5.90 -44.69
N GLY A 3 -14.10 -6.78 -43.86
CA GLY A 3 -14.28 -6.74 -42.40
C GLY A 3 -13.65 -5.53 -41.68
N LYS A 4 -12.47 -5.09 -42.11
CA LYS A 4 -11.76 -3.94 -41.49
C LYS A 4 -12.48 -2.61 -41.72
N ARG A 5 -13.12 -2.43 -42.88
CA ARG A 5 -13.89 -1.23 -43.21
C ARG A 5 -15.15 -1.13 -42.34
N LYS A 6 -15.91 -2.24 -42.24
CA LYS A 6 -17.09 -2.34 -41.36
C LYS A 6 -16.78 -2.05 -39.89
N ALA A 7 -15.65 -2.51 -39.37
CA ALA A 7 -15.22 -2.22 -38.01
C ALA A 7 -14.93 -0.72 -37.83
N SER A 8 -14.11 -0.12 -38.70
CA SER A 8 -13.83 1.31 -38.66
C SER A 8 -15.11 2.16 -38.71
N ASP A 9 -16.05 1.79 -39.57
CA ASP A 9 -17.32 2.51 -39.72
C ASP A 9 -18.16 2.43 -38.43
N ARG A 10 -18.20 1.27 -37.76
CA ARG A 10 -18.90 1.09 -36.47
C ARG A 10 -18.32 1.98 -35.36
N LEU A 11 -16.99 2.04 -35.22
CA LEU A 11 -16.36 2.91 -34.23
C LEU A 11 -16.72 4.39 -34.48
N PHE A 12 -16.65 4.85 -35.75
CA PHE A 12 -16.98 6.22 -36.08
C PHE A 12 -18.46 6.56 -35.86
N VAL A 13 -19.38 5.61 -36.04
CA VAL A 13 -20.80 5.81 -35.71
C VAL A 13 -20.99 6.06 -34.21
N TRP A 14 -20.33 5.27 -33.35
CA TRP A 14 -20.37 5.48 -31.91
C TRP A 14 -19.74 6.82 -31.50
N LEU A 15 -18.54 7.13 -32.01
CA LEU A 15 -17.85 8.39 -31.72
C LEU A 15 -18.56 9.65 -32.26
N ARG A 16 -19.59 9.50 -33.11
CA ARG A 16 -20.46 10.59 -33.57
C ARG A 16 -21.79 10.65 -32.83
N GLY A 17 -22.00 9.81 -31.82
CA GLY A 17 -23.25 9.73 -31.06
C GLY A 17 -24.40 9.05 -31.83
N GLY A 18 -24.11 8.40 -32.95
CA GLY A 18 -25.11 7.75 -33.79
C GLY A 18 -25.36 6.28 -33.45
N ALA A 19 -24.60 5.70 -32.51
CA ALA A 19 -24.80 4.32 -32.10
C ALA A 19 -25.87 4.23 -31.01
N LYS A 20 -26.86 3.36 -31.23
CA LYS A 20 -27.80 2.97 -30.19
C LYS A 20 -27.17 1.85 -29.35
N ILE A 21 -27.01 2.07 -28.05
CA ILE A 21 -26.46 1.10 -27.10
C ILE A 21 -27.64 0.48 -26.36
N ASP A 22 -28.01 -0.74 -26.76
CA ASP A 22 -29.14 -1.43 -26.13
C ASP A 22 -28.67 -2.25 -24.90
N ARG A 23 -27.43 -2.76 -24.93
CA ARG A 23 -26.80 -3.51 -23.84
C ARG A 23 -25.43 -2.95 -23.48
N GLU A 24 -25.09 -2.98 -22.20
CA GLU A 24 -23.78 -2.54 -21.68
C GLU A 24 -22.60 -3.20 -22.41
N LYS A 25 -22.66 -4.51 -22.66
CA LYS A 25 -21.59 -5.28 -23.32
C LYS A 25 -21.22 -4.78 -24.72
N GLU A 26 -22.11 -4.03 -25.38
CA GLU A 26 -21.81 -3.43 -26.69
C GLU A 26 -20.76 -2.31 -26.57
N LEU A 27 -20.65 -1.67 -25.40
CA LEU A 27 -19.62 -0.67 -25.11
C LEU A 27 -18.21 -1.28 -25.13
N TYR A 28 -18.06 -2.54 -24.71
CA TYR A 28 -16.75 -3.17 -24.58
C TYR A 28 -16.03 -3.26 -25.92
N ASP A 29 -16.75 -3.65 -26.97
CA ASP A 29 -16.19 -3.74 -28.32
C ASP A 29 -15.81 -2.36 -28.87
N TYR A 30 -16.65 -1.34 -28.67
CA TYR A 30 -16.33 0.01 -29.13
C TYR A 30 -15.10 0.58 -28.42
N PHE A 31 -14.99 0.35 -27.11
CA PHE A 31 -13.87 0.81 -26.33
C PHE A 31 -12.57 0.06 -26.67
N ASP A 32 -12.63 -1.27 -26.83
CA ASP A 32 -11.49 -2.08 -27.31
C ASP A 32 -11.01 -1.58 -28.69
N MET A 33 -11.92 -1.32 -29.62
CA MET A 33 -11.57 -0.77 -30.94
C MET A 33 -10.90 0.61 -30.84
N PHE A 34 -11.32 1.45 -29.89
CA PHE A 34 -10.69 2.73 -29.61
C PHE A 34 -9.26 2.55 -29.06
N LEU A 35 -9.06 1.67 -28.07
CA LEU A 35 -7.75 1.34 -27.52
C LEU A 35 -6.80 0.79 -28.62
N GLN A 36 -7.27 -0.16 -29.41
CA GLN A 36 -6.51 -0.73 -30.53
C GLN A 36 -6.14 0.31 -31.59
N PHE A 37 -7.03 1.28 -31.86
CA PHE A 37 -6.72 2.39 -32.76
C PHE A 37 -5.53 3.20 -32.24
N VAL A 38 -5.55 3.59 -30.96
CA VAL A 38 -4.46 4.35 -30.33
C VAL A 38 -3.17 3.52 -30.28
N ALA A 39 -3.23 2.27 -29.82
CA ALA A 39 -2.08 1.35 -29.75
C ALA A 39 -1.39 1.18 -31.12
N LYS A 40 -2.15 1.05 -32.21
CA LYS A 40 -1.60 0.99 -33.58
C LYS A 40 -0.90 2.28 -33.99
N ARG A 41 -1.38 3.44 -33.55
CA ARG A 41 -0.72 4.73 -33.83
C ARG A 41 0.55 4.91 -33.00
N VAL A 42 0.54 4.46 -31.74
CA VAL A 42 1.71 4.45 -30.86
C VAL A 42 2.82 3.55 -31.44
N ARG A 43 2.49 2.36 -31.94
CA ARG A 43 3.45 1.47 -32.64
C ARG A 43 3.88 1.96 -34.03
N GLY A 44 3.33 3.07 -34.50
CA GLY A 44 3.56 3.55 -35.85
C GLY A 44 5.02 3.96 -36.11
N PRO A 45 5.47 3.92 -37.37
CA PRO A 45 6.87 4.19 -37.74
C PRO A 45 7.34 5.60 -37.38
N ARG A 46 6.42 6.56 -37.22
CA ARG A 46 6.73 7.94 -36.78
C ARG A 46 7.53 7.99 -35.47
N TYR A 47 7.26 7.07 -34.55
CA TYR A 47 7.95 7.02 -33.26
C TYR A 47 9.13 6.03 -33.28
N ALA A 48 9.23 5.16 -34.28
CA ALA A 48 10.31 4.19 -34.39
C ALA A 48 11.64 4.80 -34.85
N SER A 49 11.60 5.93 -35.58
CA SER A 49 12.78 6.60 -36.14
C SER A 49 13.44 7.63 -35.21
N GLY A 50 12.85 7.92 -34.05
CA GLY A 50 13.39 8.89 -33.09
C GLY A 50 14.45 8.32 -32.12
N PRO A 51 15.08 9.17 -31.29
CA PRO A 51 15.93 8.76 -30.17
C PRO A 51 15.20 7.76 -29.25
N LEU A 52 15.93 6.78 -28.68
CA LEU A 52 15.35 5.73 -27.82
C LEU A 52 14.53 6.30 -26.65
N SER A 53 15.00 7.38 -26.02
CA SER A 53 14.30 8.09 -24.93
C SER A 53 12.95 8.68 -25.32
N LEU A 54 12.70 8.87 -26.63
CA LEU A 54 11.46 9.40 -27.17
C LEU A 54 10.62 8.31 -27.87
N ARG A 55 10.94 7.03 -27.66
CA ARG A 55 10.14 5.92 -28.17
C ARG A 55 9.13 5.48 -27.11
N PRO A 56 7.94 5.02 -27.51
CA PRO A 56 7.00 4.42 -26.58
C PRO A 56 7.62 3.16 -25.97
N LYS A 57 7.37 2.97 -24.68
CA LYS A 57 7.85 1.82 -23.89
C LYS A 57 6.87 0.66 -23.98
N ARG A 58 5.57 0.97 -24.10
CA ARG A 58 4.46 0.01 -24.08
C ARG A 58 3.27 0.47 -24.92
N THR A 59 2.33 -0.42 -25.20
CA THR A 59 0.97 -0.07 -25.65
C THR A 59 -0.05 -0.39 -24.57
N ILE A 60 -1.15 0.37 -24.59
CA ILE A 60 -2.31 0.15 -23.72
C ILE A 60 -3.41 -0.51 -24.57
N GLU A 61 -3.78 -1.75 -24.22
CA GLU A 61 -4.71 -2.57 -24.99
C GLU A 61 -5.70 -3.27 -24.07
N ALA A 62 -6.90 -3.60 -24.57
CA ALA A 62 -7.82 -4.44 -23.82
C ALA A 62 -7.41 -5.92 -23.91
N PHE A 63 -7.64 -6.66 -22.83
CA PHE A 63 -7.56 -8.12 -22.86
C PHE A 63 -8.61 -8.67 -23.83
N GLU A 64 -8.30 -9.80 -24.45
CA GLU A 64 -9.17 -10.39 -25.48
C GLU A 64 -10.54 -10.77 -24.92
N LYS A 65 -10.54 -11.40 -23.74
CA LYS A 65 -11.74 -11.76 -22.97
C LYS A 65 -12.24 -10.55 -22.18
N LYS A 66 -13.55 -10.29 -22.28
CA LYS A 66 -14.29 -9.26 -21.53
C LYS A 66 -15.36 -9.92 -20.67
N ASP A 67 -15.84 -9.20 -19.66
CA ASP A 67 -16.83 -9.69 -18.69
C ASP A 67 -16.41 -11.04 -18.12
N ILE A 68 -15.44 -11.02 -17.21
CA ILE A 68 -14.76 -12.22 -16.73
C ILE A 68 -14.65 -12.24 -15.21
N SER A 69 -14.80 -13.43 -14.63
CA SER A 69 -14.38 -13.66 -13.25
C SER A 69 -12.86 -13.87 -13.24
N VAL A 70 -12.16 -13.13 -12.38
CA VAL A 70 -10.71 -13.29 -12.19
C VAL A 70 -10.47 -14.41 -11.20
N LYS A 71 -9.56 -15.33 -11.55
CA LYS A 71 -9.21 -16.43 -10.66
C LYS A 71 -8.60 -15.88 -9.36
N GLY A 72 -9.15 -16.30 -8.22
CA GLY A 72 -8.69 -15.87 -6.90
C GLY A 72 -9.31 -14.57 -6.39
N ALA A 73 -10.28 -13.99 -7.11
CA ALA A 73 -11.06 -12.85 -6.61
C ALA A 73 -11.93 -13.29 -5.41
N GLU A 74 -11.94 -12.48 -4.35
CA GLU A 74 -12.80 -12.70 -3.18
C GLU A 74 -14.26 -12.27 -3.39
N HIS A 75 -14.56 -11.68 -4.55
CA HIS A 75 -15.88 -11.14 -4.88
C HIS A 75 -16.55 -11.86 -6.06
N GLU A 76 -17.88 -11.82 -6.10
CA GLU A 76 -18.67 -12.39 -7.20
C GLU A 76 -18.67 -11.52 -8.47
N HIS A 77 -18.14 -10.30 -8.40
CA HIS A 77 -18.13 -9.35 -9.52
C HIS A 77 -17.21 -9.81 -10.66
N ARG A 78 -17.66 -9.53 -11.89
CA ARG A 78 -16.94 -9.83 -13.13
C ARG A 78 -16.34 -8.53 -13.68
N LEU A 79 -15.07 -8.57 -14.05
CA LEU A 79 -14.40 -7.45 -14.70
C LEU A 79 -14.93 -7.27 -16.12
N ASP A 80 -15.47 -6.09 -16.40
CA ASP A 80 -15.98 -5.69 -17.71
C ASP A 80 -14.87 -5.68 -18.78
N ILE A 81 -13.89 -4.78 -18.62
CA ILE A 81 -12.75 -4.68 -19.53
C ILE A 81 -11.46 -4.63 -18.73
N PHE A 82 -10.64 -5.66 -18.89
CA PHE A 82 -9.28 -5.69 -18.36
C PHE A 82 -8.34 -4.97 -19.33
N VAL A 83 -7.51 -4.07 -18.85
CA VAL A 83 -6.53 -3.34 -19.66
C VAL A 83 -5.12 -3.81 -19.33
N GLU A 84 -4.34 -4.06 -20.37
CA GLU A 84 -2.96 -4.54 -20.33
C GLU A 84 -1.98 -3.47 -20.79
N CYS A 85 -0.78 -3.51 -20.21
CA CYS A 85 0.41 -2.84 -20.72
C CYS A 85 1.26 -3.86 -21.48
N LEU A 86 1.34 -3.75 -22.80
CA LEU A 86 2.16 -4.65 -23.62
C LEU A 86 3.49 -4.01 -24.00
N PRO A 87 4.64 -4.67 -23.74
CA PRO A 87 5.97 -4.09 -23.99
C PRO A 87 6.19 -3.83 -25.50
N ILE A 88 6.88 -2.73 -25.84
CA ILE A 88 7.30 -2.44 -27.22
C ILE A 88 8.81 -2.59 -27.36
N GLY A 89 9.24 -3.69 -27.97
CA GLY A 89 10.64 -3.95 -28.29
C GLY A 89 11.56 -3.88 -27.07
N GLN A 90 12.82 -3.53 -27.29
CA GLN A 90 13.85 -3.46 -26.23
C GLN A 90 13.78 -2.20 -25.35
N ASN A 91 12.90 -1.23 -25.67
CA ASN A 91 12.76 0.01 -24.90
C ASN A 91 11.77 -0.14 -23.71
N SER A 92 11.12 -1.29 -23.58
CA SER A 92 10.18 -1.55 -22.49
C SER A 92 10.91 -1.62 -21.15
N ASP A 93 10.29 -1.00 -20.15
CA ASP A 93 10.63 -1.08 -18.73
C ASP A 93 9.73 -2.09 -17.98
N ILE A 94 8.80 -2.73 -18.68
CA ILE A 94 8.02 -3.87 -18.18
C ILE A 94 8.65 -5.16 -18.73
N PRO A 95 8.87 -6.19 -17.88
CA PRO A 95 9.38 -7.48 -18.33
C PRO A 95 8.50 -8.11 -19.39
N ALA A 96 9.11 -8.73 -20.40
CA ALA A 96 8.38 -9.58 -21.33
C ALA A 96 7.98 -10.87 -20.60
N ALA A 97 6.69 -10.99 -20.24
CA ALA A 97 6.12 -12.21 -19.67
C ALA A 97 5.22 -12.91 -20.71
N PRO A 98 5.11 -14.25 -20.66
CA PRO A 98 4.10 -14.96 -21.43
C PRO A 98 2.72 -14.41 -21.09
N LYS A 99 1.94 -14.06 -22.11
CA LYS A 99 0.56 -13.59 -21.91
C LYS A 99 -0.24 -14.71 -21.22
N PRO A 100 -0.82 -14.47 -20.03
CA PRO A 100 -1.56 -15.52 -19.35
C PRO A 100 -2.85 -15.84 -20.12
N LEU A 101 -3.30 -17.10 -20.06
CA LEU A 101 -4.50 -17.55 -20.78
C LEU A 101 -5.79 -16.90 -20.23
N ASN A 102 -5.77 -16.57 -18.94
CA ASN A 102 -6.80 -15.83 -18.22
C ASN A 102 -6.10 -14.70 -17.45
N PRO A 103 -6.72 -13.53 -17.31
CA PRO A 103 -6.10 -12.44 -16.59
C PRO A 103 -6.10 -12.71 -15.09
N LEU A 104 -5.10 -12.12 -14.43
CA LEU A 104 -4.88 -12.17 -12.99
C LEU A 104 -4.75 -10.74 -12.49
N TYR A 105 -5.21 -10.48 -11.27
CA TYR A 105 -4.98 -9.19 -10.62
C TYR A 105 -3.49 -8.85 -10.52
N GLU A 106 -2.62 -9.84 -10.33
CA GLU A 106 -1.15 -9.70 -10.37
C GLU A 106 -0.61 -9.05 -11.66
N THR A 107 -1.31 -9.25 -12.78
CA THR A 107 -0.90 -8.75 -14.12
C THR A 107 -1.70 -7.54 -14.60
N LEU A 108 -2.66 -7.09 -13.79
CA LEU A 108 -3.56 -6.00 -14.12
C LEU A 108 -2.81 -4.67 -14.28
N PHE A 109 -2.97 -3.99 -15.41
CA PHE A 109 -2.56 -2.59 -15.46
C PHE A 109 -3.64 -1.67 -14.88
N THR A 110 -4.86 -1.77 -15.42
CA THR A 110 -6.06 -1.06 -14.96
C THR A 110 -7.32 -1.77 -15.47
N VAL A 111 -8.49 -1.47 -14.90
CA VAL A 111 -9.80 -1.97 -15.35
C VAL A 111 -10.65 -0.83 -15.85
N VAL A 112 -11.58 -1.15 -16.74
CA VAL A 112 -12.68 -0.25 -17.11
C VAL A 112 -13.98 -0.91 -16.71
N GLU A 113 -14.69 -0.27 -15.79
CA GLU A 113 -16.04 -0.63 -15.38
C GLU A 113 -17.04 0.13 -16.25
N ALA A 114 -17.87 -0.57 -17.02
CA ALA A 114 -18.81 0.07 -17.92
C ALA A 114 -20.22 0.09 -17.34
N LYS A 115 -20.98 1.11 -17.73
CA LYS A 115 -22.43 1.19 -17.50
C LYS A 115 -23.11 1.72 -18.73
N LYS A 116 -24.34 1.26 -18.95
CA LYS A 116 -25.10 1.56 -20.17
C LYS A 116 -25.29 3.08 -20.38
N THR A 117 -25.57 3.83 -19.33
CA THR A 117 -25.84 5.27 -19.39
C THR A 117 -24.90 6.05 -18.48
N ASN A 118 -24.90 7.39 -18.62
CA ASN A 118 -24.17 8.30 -17.74
C ASN A 118 -25.09 8.88 -16.65
N SER A 119 -26.08 8.10 -16.19
CA SER A 119 -26.92 8.49 -15.07
C SER A 119 -26.11 8.56 -13.77
N LYS A 120 -26.53 9.40 -12.82
CA LYS A 120 -25.84 9.55 -11.53
C LYS A 120 -25.70 8.21 -10.80
N ALA A 121 -26.79 7.43 -10.74
CA ALA A 121 -26.81 6.13 -10.07
C ALA A 121 -25.86 5.10 -10.71
N GLU A 122 -25.80 5.03 -12.05
CA GLU A 122 -24.88 4.13 -12.73
C GLU A 122 -23.42 4.58 -12.57
N VAL A 123 -23.16 5.88 -12.61
CA VAL A 123 -21.82 6.42 -12.33
C VAL A 123 -21.34 6.03 -10.94
N GLU A 124 -22.19 6.23 -9.92
CA GLU A 124 -21.87 5.87 -8.54
C GLU A 124 -21.64 4.36 -8.40
N SER A 125 -22.52 3.55 -9.01
CA SER A 125 -22.36 2.09 -9.07
C SER A 125 -21.04 1.66 -9.71
N ALA A 126 -20.65 2.27 -10.83
CA ALA A 126 -19.39 1.97 -11.52
C ALA A 126 -18.17 2.35 -10.67
N SER A 127 -18.19 3.51 -10.01
CA SER A 127 -17.11 3.91 -9.11
C SER A 127 -16.99 3.00 -7.88
N THR A 128 -18.11 2.53 -7.32
CA THR A 128 -18.09 1.60 -6.19
C THR A 128 -17.51 0.24 -6.59
N GLN A 129 -17.89 -0.29 -7.75
CA GLN A 129 -17.33 -1.55 -8.27
C GLN A 129 -15.83 -1.40 -8.57
N LEU A 130 -15.42 -0.26 -9.11
CA LEU A 130 -14.00 0.03 -9.35
C LEU A 130 -13.19 -0.10 -8.06
N LEU A 131 -13.66 0.42 -6.93
CA LEU A 131 -12.97 0.32 -5.65
C LEU A 131 -12.73 -1.13 -5.20
N VAL A 132 -13.70 -2.03 -5.44
CA VAL A 132 -13.55 -3.46 -5.12
C VAL A 132 -12.39 -4.06 -5.90
N TYR A 133 -12.32 -3.85 -7.21
CA TYR A 133 -11.23 -4.37 -8.04
C TYR A 133 -9.85 -3.80 -7.65
N MET A 134 -9.84 -2.58 -7.12
CA MET A 134 -8.60 -1.89 -6.74
C MET A 134 -8.06 -2.41 -5.42
N ARG A 135 -8.93 -2.79 -4.46
CA ARG A 135 -8.54 -3.54 -3.26
C ARG A 135 -7.81 -4.83 -3.64
N GLU A 136 -8.40 -5.63 -4.54
CA GLU A 136 -7.78 -6.89 -5.00
C GLU A 136 -6.41 -6.66 -5.67
N ALA A 137 -6.28 -5.57 -6.43
CA ALA A 137 -5.02 -5.18 -7.03
C ALA A 137 -3.96 -4.79 -5.98
N TYR A 138 -4.30 -4.08 -4.91
CA TYR A 138 -3.36 -3.78 -3.82
C TYR A 138 -2.92 -5.04 -3.05
N VAL A 139 -3.83 -5.99 -2.85
CA VAL A 139 -3.51 -7.27 -2.17
C VAL A 139 -2.53 -8.10 -3.00
N THR A 140 -2.69 -8.13 -4.33
CA THR A 140 -1.93 -9.01 -5.21
C THR A 140 -0.70 -8.37 -5.85
N GLN A 141 -0.68 -7.05 -6.05
CA GLN A 141 0.42 -6.31 -6.66
C GLN A 141 1.27 -5.61 -5.60
N TRP A 142 2.24 -6.35 -5.07
CA TRP A 142 3.05 -5.88 -3.93
C TRP A 142 3.89 -4.64 -4.22
N ASN A 143 4.14 -4.30 -5.48
CA ASN A 143 4.91 -3.12 -5.89
C ASN A 143 4.03 -1.93 -6.33
N ARG A 144 2.81 -1.81 -5.79
CA ARG A 144 1.89 -0.73 -6.17
C ARG A 144 1.88 0.42 -5.16
N ARG A 145 1.99 1.64 -5.67
CA ARG A 145 1.97 2.92 -4.92
C ARG A 145 0.64 3.63 -5.06
N PHE A 146 0.09 3.61 -6.27
CA PHE A 146 -1.26 4.06 -6.59
C PHE A 146 -1.78 3.32 -7.83
N ILE A 147 -3.09 3.33 -8.06
CA ILE A 147 -3.70 2.59 -9.18
C ILE A 147 -4.60 3.52 -10.00
N TRP A 148 -4.57 3.31 -11.31
CA TRP A 148 -5.51 3.92 -12.24
C TRP A 148 -6.76 3.05 -12.38
N GLY A 149 -7.91 3.67 -12.50
CA GLY A 149 -9.15 2.99 -12.86
C GLY A 149 -9.96 3.82 -13.84
N LEU A 150 -10.80 3.18 -14.66
CA LEU A 150 -11.68 3.89 -15.58
C LEU A 150 -13.12 3.47 -15.39
N THR A 151 -14.03 4.40 -15.62
CA THR A 151 -15.44 4.08 -15.86
C THR A 151 -15.85 4.50 -17.25
N LEU A 152 -16.63 3.66 -17.94
CA LEU A 152 -17.22 3.95 -19.25
C LEU A 152 -18.75 3.94 -19.13
N CYS A 153 -19.33 5.12 -18.93
CA CYS A 153 -20.76 5.28 -18.71
C CYS A 153 -21.41 5.88 -19.97
N GLY A 154 -22.03 5.04 -20.80
CA GLY A 154 -22.56 5.43 -22.11
C GLY A 154 -21.44 5.88 -23.07
N ASP A 155 -21.34 7.18 -23.32
CA ASP A 155 -20.29 7.79 -24.15
C ASP A 155 -19.22 8.55 -23.35
N ALA A 156 -19.31 8.53 -22.02
CA ALA A 156 -18.43 9.29 -21.15
C ALA A 156 -17.43 8.37 -20.45
N VAL A 157 -16.15 8.73 -20.54
CA VAL A 157 -15.08 8.10 -19.76
C VAL A 157 -14.72 9.00 -18.59
N ARG A 158 -14.57 8.43 -17.40
CA ARG A 158 -13.83 9.04 -16.29
C ARG A 158 -12.64 8.20 -15.94
N VAL A 159 -11.56 8.86 -15.57
CA VAL A 159 -10.34 8.23 -15.07
C VAL A 159 -10.20 8.57 -13.61
N TYR A 160 -9.85 7.57 -12.82
CA TYR A 160 -9.65 7.65 -11.39
C TYR A 160 -8.18 7.39 -11.09
N SER A 161 -7.60 8.21 -10.22
CA SER A 161 -6.36 7.93 -9.53
C SER A 161 -6.70 7.59 -8.09
N ILE A 162 -6.39 6.38 -7.68
CA ILE A 162 -6.72 5.85 -6.36
C ILE A 162 -5.41 5.61 -5.63
N GLY A 163 -5.22 6.31 -4.52
CA GLY A 163 -4.09 6.15 -3.61
C GLY A 163 -4.58 5.79 -2.21
N ASN A 164 -3.69 5.98 -1.23
CA ASN A 164 -3.90 5.60 0.16
C ASN A 164 -5.12 6.25 0.84
N ASP A 165 -5.40 7.54 0.61
CA ASP A 165 -6.54 8.23 1.24
C ASP A 165 -7.34 9.07 0.24
N HIS A 166 -7.22 8.77 -1.05
CA HIS A 166 -7.91 9.55 -2.06
C HIS A 166 -8.35 8.69 -3.24
N MET A 167 -9.50 9.08 -3.80
CA MET A 167 -9.97 8.66 -5.11
C MET A 167 -10.30 9.91 -5.91
N LEU A 168 -9.39 10.32 -6.78
CA LEU A 168 -9.56 11.53 -7.59
C LEU A 168 -10.11 11.15 -8.96
N ALA A 169 -11.25 11.72 -9.31
CA ALA A 169 -11.89 11.52 -10.61
C ALA A 169 -11.57 12.67 -11.56
N SER A 170 -11.28 12.35 -12.82
CA SER A 170 -11.23 13.34 -13.89
C SER A 170 -12.63 13.91 -14.17
N ARG A 171 -12.68 15.08 -14.82
CA ARG A 171 -13.90 15.51 -15.52
C ARG A 171 -14.31 14.48 -16.57
N ASN A 172 -15.59 14.48 -16.95
CA ASN A 172 -16.11 13.60 -17.99
C ASN A 172 -15.40 13.84 -19.33
N MET A 173 -14.82 12.79 -19.89
CA MET A 173 -14.32 12.75 -21.25
C MET A 173 -15.39 12.14 -22.14
N LYS A 174 -16.24 12.97 -22.73
CA LYS A 174 -17.26 12.52 -23.67
C LYS A 174 -16.64 12.16 -25.02
N LEU A 175 -16.75 10.91 -25.42
CA LEU A 175 -16.13 10.38 -26.63
C LEU A 175 -16.87 10.79 -27.90
N THR A 176 -18.08 11.31 -27.78
CA THR A 176 -18.83 11.98 -28.87
C THR A 176 -18.25 13.36 -29.20
N GLU A 177 -17.58 14.00 -28.25
CA GLU A 177 -16.96 15.31 -28.39
C GLU A 177 -15.47 15.21 -28.79
N VAL A 178 -14.99 16.15 -29.60
CA VAL A 178 -13.58 16.17 -30.05
C VAL A 178 -12.62 16.30 -28.88
N ASP A 179 -12.95 17.17 -27.92
CA ASP A 179 -12.14 17.43 -26.73
C ASP A 179 -12.02 16.18 -25.84
N GLY A 180 -13.13 15.49 -25.57
CA GLY A 180 -13.11 14.26 -24.77
C GLY A 180 -12.28 13.16 -25.42
N ARG A 181 -12.39 12.97 -26.74
CA ARG A 181 -11.50 12.03 -27.47
C ARG A 181 -10.04 12.45 -27.40
N ALA A 182 -9.74 13.73 -27.59
CA ALA A 182 -8.37 14.24 -27.55
C ALA A 182 -7.72 13.98 -26.18
N LYS A 183 -8.45 14.24 -25.09
CA LYS A 183 -7.99 14.00 -23.71
C LYS A 183 -7.71 12.51 -23.44
N LEU A 184 -8.63 11.62 -23.84
CA LEU A 184 -8.40 10.18 -23.65
C LEU A 184 -7.23 9.66 -24.50
N ILE A 185 -7.11 10.11 -25.75
CA ILE A 185 -5.96 9.76 -26.61
C ILE A 185 -4.67 10.26 -25.96
N GLN A 186 -4.64 11.49 -25.47
CA GLN A 186 -3.47 12.05 -24.81
C GLN A 186 -3.07 11.24 -23.58
N LEU A 187 -4.03 10.82 -22.75
CA LEU A 187 -3.76 9.96 -21.60
C LEU A 187 -3.14 8.63 -22.00
N LEU A 188 -3.74 7.92 -22.97
CA LEU A 188 -3.26 6.61 -23.44
C LEU A 188 -1.87 6.71 -24.08
N VAL A 189 -1.61 7.81 -24.80
CA VAL A 189 -0.27 8.12 -25.33
C VAL A 189 0.69 8.39 -24.18
N ASN A 190 0.35 9.24 -23.21
CA ASN A 190 1.22 9.50 -22.06
C ASN A 190 1.57 8.21 -21.30
N TRP A 191 0.59 7.35 -21.02
CA TRP A 191 0.81 6.03 -20.41
C TRP A 191 1.70 5.10 -21.24
N SER A 192 1.78 5.31 -22.55
CA SER A 192 2.66 4.53 -23.44
C SER A 192 4.13 5.00 -23.39
N PHE A 193 4.39 6.23 -22.94
CA PHE A 193 5.72 6.86 -22.98
C PHE A 193 6.36 7.06 -21.59
N CYS A 194 5.56 7.32 -20.56
CA CYS A 194 6.08 7.57 -19.21
C CYS A 194 6.72 6.34 -18.58
N GLU A 195 7.54 6.52 -17.56
CA GLU A 195 8.14 5.45 -16.76
C GLU A 195 7.06 4.69 -15.95
N THR A 196 7.29 3.42 -15.65
CA THR A 196 6.40 2.60 -14.80
C THR A 196 6.11 3.23 -13.45
N HIS A 197 7.06 3.96 -12.86
CA HIS A 197 6.80 4.64 -11.60
C HIS A 197 5.66 5.68 -11.74
N ARG A 198 5.54 6.37 -12.88
CA ARG A 198 4.44 7.32 -13.16
C ARG A 198 3.11 6.63 -13.43
N LEU A 199 3.12 5.30 -13.60
CA LEU A 199 1.94 4.45 -13.69
C LEU A 199 1.51 3.86 -12.34
N GLY A 200 2.25 4.18 -11.27
CA GLY A 200 1.95 3.73 -9.91
C GLY A 200 2.69 2.49 -9.48
N TYR A 201 3.70 2.03 -10.23
CA TYR A 201 4.61 0.98 -9.78
C TYR A 201 5.74 1.55 -8.90
N ASP A 202 6.25 0.75 -7.99
CA ASP A 202 7.43 1.05 -7.19
C ASP A 202 8.69 0.57 -7.94
N PRO A 203 9.59 1.49 -8.35
CA PRO A 203 10.81 1.11 -9.05
C PRO A 203 11.85 0.43 -8.13
N THR A 204 11.69 0.52 -6.81
CA THR A 204 12.58 -0.11 -5.81
C THR A 204 12.15 -1.53 -5.43
N MET A 205 11.11 -2.06 -6.08
CA MET A 205 10.61 -3.41 -5.88
C MET A 205 10.43 -4.12 -7.23
N THR A 206 11.32 -5.07 -7.51
CA THR A 206 11.44 -5.70 -8.82
C THR A 206 11.20 -7.21 -8.74
N TRP A 207 10.29 -7.71 -9.57
CA TRP A 207 10.11 -9.14 -9.76
C TRP A 207 11.26 -9.71 -10.59
N LEU A 208 11.87 -10.81 -10.14
CA LEU A 208 12.95 -11.54 -10.82
C LEU A 208 12.40 -12.86 -11.40
N PRO A 209 11.98 -12.90 -12.68
CA PRO A 209 11.28 -14.07 -13.24
C PRO A 209 12.12 -15.35 -13.24
N LYS A 210 13.45 -15.23 -13.34
CA LYS A 210 14.37 -16.38 -13.36
C LYS A 210 14.53 -17.04 -11.99
N LEU A 211 14.30 -16.27 -10.92
CA LEU A 211 14.44 -16.73 -9.53
C LEU A 211 13.08 -16.93 -8.86
N SER A 212 11.99 -16.52 -9.52
CA SER A 212 10.63 -16.52 -9.00
C SER A 212 10.55 -15.88 -7.61
N CYS A 213 11.16 -14.71 -7.46
CA CYS A 213 11.14 -13.94 -6.22
C CYS A 213 11.13 -12.43 -6.50
N TRP A 214 10.78 -11.66 -5.48
CA TRP A 214 10.92 -10.21 -5.48
C TRP A 214 12.28 -9.82 -4.91
N GLN A 215 12.91 -8.82 -5.52
CA GLN A 215 14.00 -8.05 -4.96
C GLN A 215 13.43 -6.73 -4.44
N ILE A 216 13.80 -6.35 -3.23
CA ILE A 216 13.32 -5.16 -2.53
C ILE A 216 14.52 -4.35 -2.06
N GLU A 217 14.59 -3.08 -2.46
CA GLU A 217 15.59 -2.15 -1.94
C GLU A 217 15.07 -1.52 -0.64
N VAL A 218 15.84 -1.58 0.44
CA VAL A 218 15.52 -0.92 1.71
C VAL A 218 16.54 0.19 1.96
N PRO A 219 16.12 1.44 2.27
CA PRO A 219 17.04 2.52 2.59
C PRO A 219 18.06 2.09 3.66
N ALA A 220 19.35 2.27 3.38
CA ALA A 220 20.37 1.95 4.37
C ALA A 220 20.38 2.99 5.49
N LEU A 221 20.83 2.58 6.67
CA LEU A 221 21.05 3.50 7.79
C LEU A 221 22.32 4.31 7.52
N SER A 222 22.25 5.63 7.64
CA SER A 222 23.44 6.49 7.58
C SER A 222 24.38 6.16 8.76
N GLU A 223 25.68 6.00 8.48
CA GLU A 223 26.72 5.83 9.50
C GLU A 223 26.96 7.12 10.28
N THR A 224 26.76 8.27 9.64
CA THR A 224 26.95 9.60 10.25
C THR A 224 25.73 10.06 11.03
N GLY A 225 24.59 9.39 10.85
CA GLY A 225 23.29 9.80 11.38
C GLY A 225 22.63 10.92 10.57
N ASP A 226 23.26 11.38 9.47
CA ASP A 226 22.69 12.36 8.55
C ASP A 226 21.62 11.70 7.67
N GLU A 227 20.37 12.08 7.89
CA GLU A 227 19.21 11.55 7.14
C GLU A 227 19.19 12.01 5.67
N HIS A 228 20.04 12.98 5.29
CA HIS A 228 20.22 13.43 3.91
C HIS A 228 21.38 12.74 3.18
N GLU A 229 22.14 11.88 3.87
CA GLU A 229 23.23 11.13 3.26
C GLU A 229 22.67 10.07 2.28
N LEU A 230 23.05 10.18 1.01
CA LEU A 230 22.67 9.21 -0.01
C LEU A 230 23.54 7.95 0.14
N VAL A 231 23.02 6.97 0.87
CA VAL A 231 23.63 5.64 1.01
C VAL A 231 22.97 4.66 0.03
N ASP A 232 23.78 3.77 -0.54
CA ASP A 232 23.27 2.68 -1.36
C ASP A 232 22.31 1.81 -0.53
N PRO A 233 21.15 1.42 -1.09
CA PRO A 233 20.17 0.68 -0.33
C PRO A 233 20.66 -0.74 -0.06
N LYS A 234 20.18 -1.34 1.03
CA LYS A 234 20.36 -2.77 1.27
C LYS A 234 19.36 -3.55 0.44
N MET A 235 19.84 -4.61 -0.21
CA MET A 235 19.03 -5.48 -1.06
C MET A 235 18.50 -6.66 -0.26
N PHE A 236 17.22 -6.97 -0.46
CA PHE A 236 16.58 -8.14 0.13
C PHE A 236 15.76 -8.89 -0.89
N TYR A 237 15.51 -10.17 -0.62
CA TYR A 237 14.80 -11.08 -1.51
C TYR A 237 13.67 -11.79 -0.76
N THR A 238 12.50 -11.90 -1.39
CA THR A 238 11.32 -12.54 -0.80
C THR A 238 10.46 -13.30 -1.81
N ARG A 239 9.81 -14.36 -1.34
CA ARG A 239 8.73 -15.09 -2.05
C ARG A 239 7.41 -15.06 -1.31
N SER A 240 7.38 -14.49 -0.10
CA SER A 240 6.25 -14.62 0.82
C SER A 240 5.92 -13.29 1.48
N THR A 241 4.62 -13.05 1.55
CA THR A 241 4.03 -11.99 2.38
C THR A 241 3.46 -12.61 3.65
N ILE A 242 3.58 -11.90 4.77
CA ILE A 242 2.92 -12.23 6.05
C ILE A 242 1.76 -11.28 6.35
N ALA A 243 1.67 -10.14 5.66
CA ALA A 243 0.55 -9.22 5.71
C ALA A 243 0.43 -8.47 4.37
N ALA A 244 -0.77 -8.40 3.81
CA ALA A 244 -1.07 -7.70 2.56
C ALA A 244 -1.85 -6.40 2.82
N ALA A 245 -1.87 -5.50 1.82
CA ALA A 245 -2.64 -4.28 1.86
C ALA A 245 -4.14 -4.56 1.60
N GLU A 246 -4.82 -5.12 2.61
CA GLU A 246 -6.22 -5.59 2.50
C GLU A 246 -7.26 -4.46 2.62
N HIS A 247 -6.86 -3.31 3.16
CA HIS A 247 -7.73 -2.14 3.27
C HIS A 247 -7.58 -1.23 2.05
N LEU A 248 -8.72 -0.73 1.57
CA LEU A 248 -8.75 0.17 0.42
C LEU A 248 -8.10 1.53 0.72
N PHE A 249 -8.25 2.02 1.95
CA PHE A 249 -7.67 3.30 2.39
C PHE A 249 -6.79 3.12 3.63
N GLY A 250 -5.94 4.09 3.90
CA GLY A 250 -4.98 4.09 5.00
C GLY A 250 -3.57 3.70 4.55
N ARG A 251 -2.80 3.12 5.48
CA ARG A 251 -1.34 2.95 5.33
C ARG A 251 -0.91 1.97 4.23
N HIS A 252 -1.82 1.13 3.74
CA HIS A 252 -1.52 0.02 2.82
C HIS A 252 -0.28 -0.79 3.24
N THR A 253 -0.22 -1.13 4.53
CA THR A 253 0.89 -1.85 5.12
C THR A 253 1.03 -3.23 4.50
N ARG A 254 2.24 -3.57 4.09
CA ARG A 254 2.67 -4.86 3.59
C ARG A 254 3.86 -5.33 4.42
N SER A 255 3.90 -6.62 4.72
CA SER A 255 5.02 -7.20 5.45
C SER A 255 5.53 -8.46 4.77
N PHE A 256 6.85 -8.54 4.57
CA PHE A 256 7.50 -9.64 3.86
C PHE A 256 8.48 -10.36 4.77
N LEU A 257 8.55 -11.69 4.66
CA LEU A 257 9.70 -12.45 5.15
C LEU A 257 10.79 -12.37 4.10
N ALA A 258 12.00 -11.99 4.50
CA ALA A 258 13.08 -11.76 3.55
C ALA A 258 14.44 -12.28 4.01
N THR A 259 15.31 -12.46 3.03
CA THR A 259 16.74 -12.74 3.18
C THR A 259 17.57 -11.66 2.49
N ASP A 260 18.75 -11.37 3.01
CA ASP A 260 19.77 -10.50 2.40
C ASP A 260 20.70 -11.29 1.45
N THR A 261 20.51 -12.60 1.34
CA THR A 261 21.30 -13.48 0.47
C THR A 261 20.60 -13.64 -0.88
N GLU A 262 21.26 -13.24 -1.96
CA GLU A 262 20.74 -13.38 -3.33
C GLU A 262 20.53 -14.86 -3.69
N PRO A 263 19.30 -15.29 -4.06
CA PRO A 263 19.04 -16.65 -4.48
C PRO A 263 19.77 -16.96 -5.80
N THR A 264 20.40 -18.13 -5.86
CA THR A 264 21.10 -18.58 -7.07
C THR A 264 20.17 -19.26 -8.07
N CYS A 265 19.07 -19.84 -7.59
CA CYS A 265 18.06 -20.50 -8.40
C CYS A 265 16.69 -20.55 -7.71
N VAL A 266 15.67 -21.06 -8.42
CA VAL A 266 14.30 -21.18 -7.89
C VAL A 266 14.23 -22.13 -6.68
N ALA A 267 15.04 -23.20 -6.65
CA ALA A 267 15.05 -24.19 -5.57
C ALA A 267 15.94 -23.80 -4.37
N ASP A 268 16.53 -22.59 -4.39
CA ASP A 268 17.37 -22.11 -3.32
C ASP A 268 16.56 -21.92 -2.03
N THR A 269 16.99 -22.59 -0.95
CA THR A 269 16.32 -22.58 0.36
C THR A 269 16.75 -21.41 1.24
N ALA A 270 17.75 -20.61 0.83
CA ALA A 270 18.17 -19.43 1.60
C ALA A 270 17.03 -18.41 1.76
N ILE A 271 16.14 -18.33 0.77
CA ILE A 271 14.93 -17.48 0.82
C ILE A 271 13.74 -18.14 1.54
N GLU A 272 13.87 -19.41 1.94
CA GLU A 272 12.94 -20.06 2.86
C GLU A 272 13.35 -19.79 4.32
N ASN A 273 14.65 -19.72 4.59
CA ASN A 273 15.23 -19.36 5.90
C ASN A 273 15.35 -17.84 6.08
N CYS A 274 14.23 -17.13 5.92
CA CYS A 274 14.16 -15.68 6.08
C CYS A 274 14.54 -15.24 7.50
N LYS A 275 15.47 -14.29 7.60
CA LYS A 275 15.99 -13.74 8.87
C LYS A 275 15.43 -12.37 9.22
N TYR A 276 14.75 -11.75 8.25
CA TYR A 276 14.28 -10.38 8.34
C TYR A 276 12.78 -10.29 8.05
N VAL A 277 12.14 -9.34 8.71
CA VAL A 277 10.82 -8.85 8.32
C VAL A 277 11.01 -7.49 7.65
N ILE A 278 10.49 -7.32 6.44
CA ILE A 278 10.41 -6.01 5.79
C ILE A 278 8.99 -5.50 5.94
N LYS A 279 8.82 -4.41 6.67
CA LYS A 279 7.58 -3.64 6.77
C LYS A 279 7.61 -2.53 5.73
N ASP A 280 6.60 -2.45 4.88
CA ASP A 280 6.44 -1.51 3.78
C ASP A 280 5.09 -0.78 3.92
N SER A 281 5.10 0.54 4.10
CA SER A 281 3.88 1.28 4.44
C SER A 281 3.92 2.76 4.05
N TRP A 282 2.74 3.35 3.82
CA TRP A 282 2.55 4.79 3.60
C TRP A 282 2.01 5.40 4.89
N VAL A 283 2.91 5.82 5.77
CA VAL A 283 2.53 6.40 7.06
C VAL A 283 2.27 7.89 6.94
N GLU A 284 1.32 8.40 7.71
CA GLU A 284 1.17 9.85 7.86
C GLU A 284 2.45 10.42 8.48
N SER A 285 2.97 11.50 7.90
CA SER A 285 4.30 12.01 8.20
C SER A 285 4.35 13.52 8.00
N THR A 286 5.41 14.15 8.43
CA THR A 286 5.71 15.56 8.12
C THR A 286 6.48 15.65 6.81
N ARG A 287 6.58 16.84 6.19
CA ARG A 287 7.47 17.00 5.03
C ARG A 287 8.93 16.83 5.42
N ASN A 288 9.32 17.43 6.54
CA ASN A 288 10.66 17.36 7.10
C ASN A 288 10.82 16.15 8.01
N VAL A 289 11.72 15.22 7.67
CA VAL A 289 11.96 13.97 8.42
C VAL A 289 12.33 14.24 9.88
N SER A 290 13.13 15.28 10.13
CA SER A 290 13.58 15.64 11.48
C SER A 290 12.43 16.08 12.39
N GLU A 291 11.31 16.52 11.82
CA GLU A 291 10.10 16.95 12.54
C GLU A 291 9.11 15.80 12.77
N ASP A 292 9.29 14.65 12.11
CA ASP A 292 8.36 13.52 12.17
C ASP A 292 8.48 12.78 13.50
N VAL A 293 7.79 13.22 14.55
CA VAL A 293 7.87 12.62 15.89
C VAL A 293 7.41 11.16 15.97
N ARG A 294 6.77 10.61 14.92
CA ARG A 294 6.32 9.21 14.84
C ARG A 294 7.22 8.36 13.95
N ASP A 295 8.46 8.78 13.72
CA ASP A 295 9.40 8.02 12.89
C ASP A 295 9.82 6.70 13.56
N GLU A 296 9.15 5.60 13.17
CA GLU A 296 9.41 4.25 13.66
C GLU A 296 10.89 3.84 13.48
N ALA A 297 11.52 4.16 12.35
CA ALA A 297 12.92 3.79 12.12
C ALA A 297 13.85 4.50 13.12
N ARG A 298 13.58 5.77 13.44
CA ARG A 298 14.31 6.51 14.47
C ARG A 298 14.05 5.98 15.87
N HIS A 299 12.80 5.60 16.20
CA HIS A 299 12.48 4.94 17.46
C HIS A 299 13.26 3.63 17.63
N LEU A 300 13.24 2.75 16.62
CA LEU A 300 13.96 1.47 16.66
C LEU A 300 15.48 1.65 16.77
N ARG A 301 16.06 2.64 16.08
CA ARG A 301 17.49 3.01 16.24
C ARG A 301 17.81 3.39 17.69
N LYS A 302 17.06 4.35 18.25
CA LYS A 302 17.24 4.82 19.64
C LYS A 302 17.09 3.67 20.65
N ILE A 303 16.08 2.81 20.46
CA ILE A 303 15.85 1.62 21.28
C ILE A 303 17.07 0.69 21.22
N HIS A 304 17.54 0.34 20.03
CA HIS A 304 18.68 -0.56 19.88
C HIS A 304 19.97 0.01 20.49
N GLU A 305 20.28 1.28 20.22
CA GLU A 305 21.44 1.96 20.79
C GLU A 305 21.47 1.92 22.32
N ARG A 306 20.31 2.13 22.97
CA ARG A 306 20.22 2.17 24.43
C ARG A 306 20.13 0.80 25.08
N LEU A 307 19.44 -0.14 24.43
CA LEU A 307 19.13 -1.45 25.03
C LEU A 307 20.06 -2.59 24.61
N SER A 308 20.91 -2.42 23.58
CA SER A 308 21.82 -3.47 23.08
C SER A 308 22.77 -4.04 24.13
N LYS A 309 23.06 -3.27 25.18
CA LYS A 309 23.90 -3.66 26.33
C LYS A 309 23.24 -4.61 27.33
N TYR A 310 21.93 -4.82 27.25
CA TYR A 310 21.16 -5.64 28.19
C TYR A 310 20.81 -7.00 27.58
N ASP A 311 21.51 -8.04 28.02
CA ASP A 311 21.30 -9.40 27.51
C ASP A 311 19.91 -9.97 27.85
N ASP A 312 19.29 -9.53 28.95
CA ASP A 312 17.99 -10.03 29.42
C ASP A 312 16.81 -9.58 28.53
N VAL A 313 16.95 -8.49 27.80
CA VAL A 313 15.93 -7.97 26.86
C VAL A 313 16.38 -8.02 25.39
N LYS A 314 17.61 -8.48 25.14
CA LYS A 314 18.11 -8.68 23.78
C LYS A 314 17.21 -9.68 23.04
N GLY A 315 16.75 -9.27 21.86
CA GLY A 315 15.82 -10.05 21.04
C GLY A 315 14.36 -9.94 21.46
N SER A 316 14.00 -9.15 22.48
CA SER A 316 12.59 -8.90 22.84
C SER A 316 11.99 -7.65 22.17
N TYR A 317 12.76 -6.98 21.32
CA TYR A 317 12.35 -5.86 20.47
C TYR A 317 12.98 -5.99 19.07
N PRO A 318 12.39 -5.39 18.02
CA PRO A 318 12.96 -5.38 16.68
C PRO A 318 14.28 -4.60 16.64
N ILE A 319 15.31 -5.24 16.10
CA ILE A 319 16.57 -4.61 15.73
C ILE A 319 16.45 -4.18 14.27
N ILE A 320 16.48 -2.87 14.03
CA ILE A 320 16.49 -2.32 12.67
C ILE A 320 17.84 -2.57 12.00
N VAL A 321 17.82 -3.12 10.79
CA VAL A 321 19.04 -3.38 9.99
C VAL A 321 19.16 -2.47 8.76
N ALA A 322 18.03 -1.95 8.29
CA ALA A 322 17.88 -0.95 7.24
C ALA A 322 16.48 -0.33 7.39
N GLY A 323 16.33 0.94 7.05
CA GLY A 323 15.00 1.53 6.94
C GLY A 323 14.99 3.04 6.89
N GLY A 324 13.89 3.57 6.39
CA GLY A 324 13.67 5.01 6.21
C GLY A 324 12.62 5.30 5.15
N ARG A 325 12.59 6.54 4.67
CA ARG A 325 11.74 6.93 3.53
C ARG A 325 12.28 6.34 2.23
N VAL A 326 11.39 5.85 1.39
CA VAL A 326 11.76 5.22 0.11
C VAL A 326 11.88 6.28 -0.98
N PRO A 327 13.06 6.43 -1.60
CA PRO A 327 13.20 7.23 -2.82
C PRO A 327 12.72 6.44 -4.04
N PHE A 328 11.83 6.99 -4.85
CA PHE A 328 11.40 6.37 -6.11
C PHE A 328 12.20 6.83 -7.34
N ASP A 329 12.96 7.93 -7.25
CA ASP A 329 13.87 8.34 -8.32
C ASP A 329 15.20 8.88 -7.74
N ARG A 330 16.28 8.14 -7.97
CA ARG A 330 17.65 8.50 -7.56
C ARG A 330 18.46 9.17 -8.69
N SER A 331 17.88 9.33 -9.88
CA SER A 331 18.61 9.77 -11.08
C SER A 331 18.88 11.27 -11.16
N ASN A 332 18.13 12.08 -10.39
CA ASN A 332 18.33 13.53 -10.35
C ASN A 332 19.33 13.90 -9.25
N GLY A 333 20.46 14.50 -9.63
CA GLY A 333 21.51 15.00 -8.71
C GLY A 333 21.08 16.14 -7.76
N ASN A 334 19.78 16.43 -7.64
CA ASN A 334 19.18 17.43 -6.73
C ASN A 334 18.49 16.77 -5.51
N GLY A 335 18.87 15.53 -5.17
CA GLY A 335 18.23 14.73 -4.12
C GLY A 335 17.24 13.74 -4.70
N ALA A 336 17.16 12.56 -4.09
CA ALA A 336 16.28 11.51 -4.56
C ALA A 336 14.81 11.88 -4.30
N ALA A 337 13.93 11.71 -5.30
CA ALA A 337 12.52 12.01 -5.13
C ALA A 337 11.87 10.96 -4.23
N GLU A 338 11.30 11.38 -3.10
CA GLU A 338 10.60 10.51 -2.14
C GLU A 338 9.19 10.19 -2.58
N ASP A 339 8.74 8.95 -2.34
CA ASP A 339 7.35 8.58 -2.61
C ASP A 339 6.42 9.12 -1.53
N THR A 340 5.68 10.16 -1.87
CA THR A 340 4.78 10.88 -0.97
C THR A 340 3.45 11.16 -1.64
N THR A 341 2.40 11.43 -0.85
CA THR A 341 1.12 11.89 -1.39
C THR A 341 1.32 13.13 -2.28
N ALA A 342 2.25 14.01 -1.92
CA ALA A 342 2.56 15.22 -2.68
C ALA A 342 3.22 14.92 -4.03
N SER A 343 4.15 13.96 -4.10
CA SER A 343 4.77 13.57 -5.38
C SER A 343 3.80 12.85 -6.31
N VAL A 344 2.86 12.06 -5.77
CA VAL A 344 1.82 11.39 -6.56
C VAL A 344 0.80 12.39 -7.11
N LEU A 345 0.31 13.31 -6.28
CA LEU A 345 -0.73 14.27 -6.67
C LEU A 345 -0.20 15.51 -7.42
N GLY A 346 1.09 15.83 -7.27
CA GLY A 346 1.72 17.01 -7.87
C GLY A 346 0.95 18.29 -7.54
N ASP A 347 0.65 19.09 -8.57
CA ASP A 347 -0.09 20.35 -8.45
C ASP A 347 -1.51 20.20 -7.86
N VAL A 348 -2.08 18.98 -7.89
CA VAL A 348 -3.39 18.72 -7.29
C VAL A 348 -3.29 18.70 -5.76
N PHE A 349 -2.13 18.34 -5.20
CA PHE A 349 -1.93 18.26 -3.75
C PHE A 349 -2.27 19.58 -3.04
N ALA A 350 -1.78 20.70 -3.58
CA ALA A 350 -2.03 22.02 -3.00
C ALA A 350 -3.52 22.43 -3.04
N LYS A 351 -4.30 21.88 -3.97
CA LYS A 351 -5.74 22.17 -4.10
C LYS A 351 -6.58 21.36 -3.12
N VAL A 352 -6.17 20.13 -2.83
CA VAL A 352 -6.88 19.24 -1.90
C VAL A 352 -6.45 19.44 -0.44
N THR A 353 -5.35 20.16 -0.22
CA THR A 353 -4.87 20.56 1.10
C THR A 353 -5.05 22.05 1.39
N ALA A 354 -5.72 22.82 0.52
CA ALA A 354 -6.10 24.19 0.86
C ALA A 354 -7.21 24.19 1.92
N PRO A 355 -7.16 25.04 2.96
CA PRO A 355 -8.28 25.24 3.87
C PRO A 355 -9.51 25.66 3.08
N SER A 356 -10.68 25.09 3.37
CA SER A 356 -11.94 25.52 2.76
C SER A 356 -12.27 26.94 3.22
N ASP A 357 -12.47 27.87 2.27
CA ASP A 357 -12.89 29.28 2.50
C ASP A 357 -14.31 29.44 3.10
N ASP A 358 -14.88 28.40 3.71
CA ASP A 358 -16.25 28.41 4.25
C ASP A 358 -16.29 29.09 5.64
N SER A 359 -15.76 30.31 5.73
CA SER A 359 -15.81 31.16 6.92
C SER A 359 -17.08 32.02 6.92
N SER A 360 -18.25 31.39 6.91
CA SER A 360 -19.55 32.10 7.03
C SER A 360 -20.51 31.53 8.07
N THR A 361 -20.00 30.99 9.17
CA THR A 361 -20.80 30.82 10.41
C THR A 361 -19.91 31.08 11.63
N GLY A 362 -20.13 32.21 12.28
CA GLY A 362 -19.50 32.55 13.54
C GLY A 362 -20.12 31.73 14.66
N ASP A 363 -19.45 30.63 15.04
CA ASP A 363 -19.60 30.04 16.36
C ASP A 363 -18.23 29.63 16.89
N SER A 364 -17.81 30.27 17.97
CA SER A 364 -16.44 30.29 18.48
C SER A 364 -16.19 29.20 19.53
N SER A 365 -16.72 27.99 19.32
CA SER A 365 -16.51 26.85 20.23
C SER A 365 -16.08 25.54 19.54
N SER A 366 -15.91 25.52 18.22
CA SER A 366 -15.33 24.40 17.46
C SER A 366 -14.04 24.82 16.74
N GLN A 367 -13.06 25.37 17.48
CA GLN A 367 -11.74 25.60 16.89
C GLN A 367 -11.02 24.26 16.64
N ARG A 368 -10.87 23.96 15.34
CA ARG A 368 -9.82 23.15 14.69
C ARG A 368 -10.15 21.69 14.34
N GLU A 369 -10.96 21.52 13.31
CA GLU A 369 -10.64 20.55 12.25
C GLU A 369 -10.30 21.35 10.97
N ASN A 370 -9.06 21.83 10.87
CA ASN A 370 -8.46 22.07 9.55
C ASN A 370 -8.14 20.68 8.96
N SER A 371 -9.17 19.88 8.68
CA SER A 371 -8.98 18.56 8.07
C SER A 371 -8.60 18.78 6.61
N PHE A 372 -7.31 18.62 6.31
CA PHE A 372 -6.90 18.43 4.93
C PHE A 372 -7.70 17.24 4.37
N LEU A 373 -8.34 17.40 3.20
CA LEU A 373 -9.12 16.30 2.60
C LEU A 373 -8.23 15.08 2.32
N VAL A 374 -6.91 15.28 2.19
CA VAL A 374 -5.93 14.23 1.99
C VAL A 374 -4.69 14.51 2.86
N PRO A 375 -4.31 13.60 3.78
CA PRO A 375 -3.11 13.78 4.61
C PRO A 375 -1.81 13.62 3.80
N PHE A 376 -0.73 14.19 4.33
CA PHE A 376 0.62 13.93 3.81
C PHE A 376 1.08 12.56 4.32
N ARG A 377 1.23 11.60 3.41
CA ARG A 377 1.88 10.31 3.68
C ARG A 377 3.23 10.25 3.02
N ALA A 378 4.17 9.59 3.68
CA ALA A 378 5.46 9.19 3.13
C ALA A 378 5.56 7.66 3.10
N HIS A 379 6.05 7.12 1.99
CA HIS A 379 6.38 5.70 1.87
C HIS A 379 7.63 5.41 2.70
N LYS A 380 7.49 4.53 3.69
CA LYS A 380 8.58 4.06 4.53
C LYS A 380 8.74 2.55 4.37
N ARG A 381 9.99 2.11 4.43
CA ARG A 381 10.34 0.69 4.45
C ARG A 381 11.35 0.43 5.56
N ILE A 382 11.11 -0.60 6.36
CA ILE A 382 11.94 -0.94 7.51
C ILE A 382 12.19 -2.45 7.50
N ALA A 383 13.46 -2.85 7.52
CA ALA A 383 13.88 -4.23 7.70
C ALA A 383 14.34 -4.45 9.14
N THR A 384 13.77 -5.45 9.81
CA THR A 384 14.05 -5.77 11.21
C THR A 384 14.30 -7.26 11.44
N THR A 385 14.93 -7.56 12.58
CA THR A 385 15.19 -8.92 13.09
C THR A 385 15.05 -8.91 14.63
N PRO A 386 14.65 -10.00 15.32
CA PRO A 386 14.33 -11.34 14.84
C PRO A 386 12.95 -11.44 14.19
N VAL A 387 12.71 -12.56 13.49
CA VAL A 387 11.39 -12.93 12.96
C VAL A 387 10.60 -13.65 14.06
N GLY A 388 9.41 -13.14 14.38
CA GLY A 388 8.49 -13.75 15.35
C GLY A 388 7.31 -14.48 14.71
N ARG A 389 6.54 -15.19 15.53
CA ARG A 389 5.28 -15.86 15.18
C ARG A 389 4.13 -15.29 16.03
N PRO A 390 2.91 -15.18 15.46
CA PRO A 390 1.73 -14.74 16.21
C PRO A 390 1.42 -15.63 17.42
N LEU A 391 0.93 -15.03 18.52
CA LEU A 391 0.58 -15.73 19.77
C LEU A 391 -0.32 -16.95 19.58
N ARG A 392 -1.20 -16.96 18.57
CA ARG A 392 -2.08 -18.09 18.26
C ARG A 392 -1.36 -19.41 17.98
N HIS A 393 -0.06 -19.38 17.65
CA HIS A 393 0.73 -20.59 17.44
C HIS A 393 1.36 -21.16 18.73
N LEU A 394 1.19 -20.51 19.88
CA LEU A 394 1.63 -21.07 21.16
C LEU A 394 0.80 -22.30 21.51
N ASP A 395 1.41 -23.28 22.16
CA ASP A 395 0.78 -24.54 22.56
C ASP A 395 0.52 -24.62 24.08
N CYS A 396 0.93 -23.60 24.84
CA CYS A 396 0.98 -23.67 26.29
C CYS A 396 0.76 -22.30 26.95
N PRO A 397 -0.18 -22.17 27.92
CA PRO A 397 -0.37 -20.94 28.68
C PRO A 397 0.88 -20.48 29.44
N LEU A 398 1.72 -21.41 29.93
CA LEU A 398 2.97 -21.04 30.60
C LEU A 398 3.93 -20.31 29.64
N LYS A 399 3.99 -20.74 28.37
CA LYS A 399 4.77 -20.04 27.34
C LYS A 399 4.22 -18.65 27.06
N LEU A 400 2.89 -18.47 27.06
CA LEU A 400 2.26 -17.14 26.96
C LEU A 400 2.69 -16.22 28.11
N ILE A 401 2.66 -16.72 29.37
CA ILE A 401 3.12 -15.92 30.53
C ILE A 401 4.59 -15.53 30.40
N LYS A 402 5.46 -16.42 29.90
CA LYS A 402 6.87 -16.10 29.63
C LYS A 402 7.00 -15.00 28.57
N VAL A 403 6.30 -15.14 27.44
CA VAL A 403 6.28 -14.15 26.36
C VAL A 403 5.85 -12.78 26.88
N MET A 404 4.78 -12.74 27.66
CA MET A 404 4.31 -11.50 28.26
C MET A 404 5.28 -10.93 29.29
N SER A 405 5.94 -11.77 30.09
CA SER A 405 6.97 -11.32 31.01
C SER A 405 8.13 -10.64 30.29
N ASP A 406 8.57 -11.18 29.16
CA ASP A 406 9.62 -10.59 28.33
C ASP A 406 9.17 -9.26 27.72
N VAL A 407 7.95 -9.21 27.16
CA VAL A 407 7.35 -8.00 26.55
C VAL A 407 7.23 -6.87 27.57
N MET A 408 6.71 -7.16 28.77
CA MET A 408 6.57 -6.11 29.79
C MET A 408 7.92 -5.67 30.37
N ARG A 409 8.90 -6.59 30.45
CA ARG A 409 10.27 -6.25 30.85
C ARG A 409 10.94 -5.33 29.84
N VAL A 410 10.87 -5.65 28.54
CA VAL A 410 11.46 -4.81 27.49
C VAL A 410 10.71 -3.48 27.37
N HIS A 411 9.38 -3.47 27.47
CA HIS A 411 8.59 -2.23 27.49
C HIS A 411 9.04 -1.29 28.60
N GLY A 412 9.17 -1.79 29.84
CA GLY A 412 9.66 -1.00 30.97
C GLY A 412 11.05 -0.42 30.73
N ARG A 413 11.95 -1.20 30.10
CA ARG A 413 13.29 -0.72 29.71
C ARG A 413 13.24 0.34 28.61
N ILE A 414 12.43 0.13 27.57
CA ILE A 414 12.23 1.11 26.49
C ILE A 414 11.77 2.43 27.11
N ARG A 415 10.73 2.40 27.94
CA ARG A 415 10.20 3.61 28.58
C ARG A 415 11.25 4.29 29.47
N TRP A 416 12.02 3.55 30.25
CA TRP A 416 12.99 4.12 31.20
C TRP A 416 14.25 4.68 30.53
N ASP A 417 14.82 3.97 29.56
CA ASP A 417 16.13 4.30 28.98
C ASP A 417 16.05 5.14 27.70
N THR A 418 14.87 5.23 27.08
CA THR A 418 14.66 5.94 25.80
C THR A 418 13.56 6.99 25.84
N GLU A 419 12.70 6.97 26.88
CA GLU A 419 11.49 7.81 26.99
C GLU A 419 10.46 7.60 25.86
N ILE A 420 10.55 6.48 25.15
CA ILE A 420 9.56 6.08 24.14
C ILE A 420 8.39 5.35 24.82
N LEU A 421 7.15 5.74 24.48
CA LEU A 421 5.92 5.03 24.79
C LEU A 421 5.41 4.29 23.56
N HIS A 422 4.86 3.08 23.73
CA HIS A 422 4.42 2.26 22.59
C HIS A 422 3.01 2.64 22.12
N ARG A 423 2.07 2.83 23.05
CA ARG A 423 0.69 3.27 22.83
C ARG A 423 -0.22 2.33 22.03
N ASP A 424 0.20 1.09 21.78
CA ASP A 424 -0.59 0.10 21.04
C ASP A 424 -0.21 -1.34 21.41
N ILE A 425 -0.18 -1.65 22.71
CA ILE A 425 -0.01 -3.03 23.15
C ILE A 425 -1.28 -3.81 22.83
N SER A 426 -1.15 -4.80 21.94
CA SER A 426 -2.26 -5.62 21.43
C SER A 426 -1.78 -7.03 21.10
N THR A 427 -2.73 -7.95 20.85
CA THR A 427 -2.43 -9.34 20.46
C THR A 427 -1.69 -9.46 19.12
N ASN A 428 -1.78 -8.44 18.26
CA ASN A 428 -1.11 -8.39 16.96
C ASN A 428 0.32 -7.87 17.06
N ASN A 429 0.61 -7.05 18.08
CA ASN A 429 1.91 -6.39 18.28
C ASN A 429 2.82 -7.16 19.24
N VAL A 430 2.33 -8.29 19.77
CA VAL A 430 3.12 -9.23 20.57
C VAL A 430 3.33 -10.52 19.80
N LEU A 431 4.58 -10.86 19.54
CA LEU A 431 5.00 -12.10 18.91
C LEU A 431 5.84 -12.96 19.86
N PHE A 432 6.05 -14.21 19.48
CA PHE A 432 7.03 -15.08 20.14
C PHE A 432 7.95 -15.73 19.11
N TYR A 433 9.13 -16.17 19.55
CA TYR A 433 9.98 -17.09 18.78
C TYR A 433 10.63 -18.09 19.73
N GLU A 434 11.04 -19.23 19.18
CA GLU A 434 11.74 -20.27 19.92
C GLU A 434 13.22 -19.93 20.01
N THR A 435 13.85 -20.22 21.15
CA THR A 435 15.29 -20.09 21.33
C THR A 435 16.04 -21.06 20.39
N ASP A 436 17.32 -20.79 20.11
CA ASP A 436 18.12 -21.61 19.18
C ASP A 436 18.17 -23.11 19.55
N ASP A 437 18.01 -23.44 20.83
CA ASP A 437 17.96 -24.82 21.33
C ASP A 437 16.56 -25.47 21.24
N GLY A 438 15.55 -24.72 20.81
CA GLY A 438 14.15 -25.13 20.68
C GLY A 438 13.45 -25.45 22.01
N LYS A 439 14.09 -25.15 23.16
CA LYS A 439 13.59 -25.56 24.49
C LYS A 439 12.79 -24.47 25.19
N ASP A 440 12.96 -23.22 24.81
CA ASP A 440 12.24 -22.11 25.40
C ASP A 440 11.68 -21.15 24.34
N VAL A 441 10.87 -20.20 24.80
CA VAL A 441 10.33 -19.12 23.97
C VAL A 441 10.77 -17.77 24.51
N ARG A 442 10.88 -16.80 23.62
CA ARG A 442 11.09 -15.38 23.94
C ARG A 442 9.92 -14.57 23.42
N GLY A 443 9.54 -13.54 24.18
CA GLY A 443 8.55 -12.55 23.74
C GLY A 443 9.21 -11.43 22.95
N LEU A 444 8.51 -10.95 21.92
CA LEU A 444 8.93 -9.89 21.00
C LEU A 444 7.82 -8.84 20.87
N LEU A 445 8.08 -7.60 21.28
CA LEU A 445 7.17 -6.45 21.13
C LEU A 445 7.49 -5.72 19.82
N ILE A 446 6.56 -5.72 18.87
CA ILE A 446 6.72 -5.12 17.53
C ILE A 446 5.77 -3.94 17.31
N ASP A 447 5.93 -3.27 16.16
CA ASP A 447 5.07 -2.20 15.65
C ASP A 447 5.07 -0.90 16.48
N PHE A 448 6.06 -0.05 16.20
CA PHE A 448 6.26 1.23 16.87
C PHE A 448 5.69 2.42 16.06
N ASP A 449 4.75 2.18 15.14
CA ASP A 449 4.09 3.24 14.35
C ASP A 449 3.33 4.25 15.22
N HIS A 450 2.72 3.78 16.31
CA HIS A 450 1.98 4.61 17.26
C HIS A 450 2.85 5.13 18.40
N ALA A 451 4.12 4.75 18.41
CA ALA A 451 5.03 5.12 19.47
C ALA A 451 5.36 6.61 19.41
N VAL A 452 5.69 7.16 20.58
CA VAL A 452 6.05 8.57 20.73
C VAL A 452 7.28 8.70 21.60
N ASP A 453 8.20 9.57 21.20
CA ASP A 453 9.37 9.95 22.00
C ASP A 453 9.03 11.16 22.88
N LEU A 454 8.86 10.94 24.19
CA LEU A 454 8.54 12.00 25.13
C LEU A 454 9.68 13.01 25.33
N SER A 455 10.89 12.65 24.92
CA SER A 455 12.07 13.52 25.00
C SER A 455 12.19 14.49 23.82
N ALA A 456 11.36 14.30 22.77
CA ALA A 456 11.41 15.11 21.56
C ALA A 456 10.98 16.56 21.85
N SER A 457 11.79 17.53 21.40
CA SER A 457 11.57 18.96 21.66
C SER A 457 10.26 19.52 21.08
N ASN A 458 9.68 18.83 20.10
CA ASN A 458 8.44 19.17 19.41
C ASN A 458 7.28 18.24 19.79
N TYR A 459 7.39 17.46 20.87
CA TYR A 459 6.30 16.62 21.36
C TYR A 459 5.09 17.50 21.76
N ALA A 460 3.93 17.20 21.18
CA ALA A 460 2.65 17.80 21.55
C ALA A 460 1.76 16.72 22.20
N PRO A 461 1.18 16.97 23.39
CA PRO A 461 0.34 15.97 24.07
C PRO A 461 -0.89 15.55 23.26
N HIS A 462 -1.41 16.39 22.36
CA HIS A 462 -2.66 16.17 21.61
C HIS A 462 -2.54 15.22 20.41
N LEU A 463 -1.67 14.22 20.48
CA LEU A 463 -1.55 13.20 19.44
C LEU A 463 -2.81 12.32 19.42
N ASP A 464 -3.38 12.11 18.23
CA ASP A 464 -4.64 11.37 17.97
C ASP A 464 -4.89 10.17 18.90
N ARG A 465 -6.18 9.91 19.18
CA ARG A 465 -6.61 8.65 19.84
C ARG A 465 -6.10 7.49 18.98
N SER A 466 -5.13 6.74 19.51
CA SER A 466 -4.41 5.68 18.81
C SER A 466 -4.52 4.38 19.58
N GLY A 467 -4.54 3.25 18.88
CA GLY A 467 -4.45 1.93 19.49
C GLY A 467 -5.66 1.05 19.27
N THR A 468 -5.51 -0.22 19.61
CA THR A 468 -6.51 -1.26 19.37
C THR A 468 -7.67 -1.14 20.36
N LEU A 469 -8.88 -0.81 19.88
CA LEU A 469 -10.05 -0.45 20.70
C LEU A 469 -10.32 -1.38 21.90
N PRO A 470 -10.34 -2.73 21.77
CA PRO A 470 -10.53 -3.63 22.91
C PRO A 470 -9.47 -3.54 24.02
N PHE A 471 -8.27 -3.01 23.71
CA PHE A 471 -7.14 -2.94 24.63
C PHE A 471 -6.75 -1.51 24.97
N MET A 472 -7.45 -0.51 24.45
CA MET A 472 -7.14 0.89 24.66
C MET A 472 -7.35 1.28 26.14
N SER A 473 -6.39 1.99 26.75
CA SER A 473 -6.55 2.47 28.14
C SER A 473 -7.69 3.48 28.27
N VAL A 474 -8.23 3.63 29.49
CA VAL A 474 -9.29 4.59 29.79
C VAL A 474 -8.89 6.02 29.45
N ASN A 475 -7.67 6.46 29.78
CA ASN A 475 -7.25 7.83 29.45
C ASN A 475 -7.23 8.07 27.94
N ASN A 476 -6.83 7.09 27.15
CA ASN A 476 -6.81 7.18 25.69
C ASN A 476 -8.24 7.11 25.11
N LEU A 477 -9.11 6.25 25.67
CA LEU A 477 -10.54 6.19 25.36
C LEU A 477 -11.29 7.46 25.77
N GLU A 478 -10.86 8.22 26.77
CA GLU A 478 -11.50 9.47 27.18
C GLU A 478 -10.85 10.70 26.52
N ALA A 479 -9.83 10.49 25.67
CA ALA A 479 -9.02 11.55 25.07
C ALA A 479 -8.33 12.47 26.11
N ASN A 480 -8.00 11.93 27.28
CA ASN A 480 -7.19 12.57 28.31
C ASN A 480 -5.69 12.43 27.98
N VAL A 481 -5.30 12.91 26.79
CA VAL A 481 -4.01 12.61 26.15
C VAL A 481 -2.80 13.08 26.98
N GLU A 482 -2.97 14.15 27.76
CA GLU A 482 -1.95 14.69 28.67
C GLU A 482 -1.63 13.76 29.85
N LEU A 483 -2.50 12.80 30.14
CA LEU A 483 -2.35 11.84 31.24
C LEU A 483 -1.75 10.51 30.79
N ILE A 484 -1.49 10.32 29.49
CA ILE A 484 -0.97 9.06 28.96
C ILE A 484 0.48 8.86 29.41
N THR A 485 0.73 7.73 30.06
CA THR A 485 2.04 7.33 30.59
C THR A 485 2.39 5.90 30.22
N GLY A 486 3.51 5.39 30.74
CA GLY A 486 3.82 3.97 30.63
C GLY A 486 2.77 3.09 31.30
N LEU A 487 1.99 3.57 32.27
CA LEU A 487 0.96 2.78 32.93
C LEU A 487 -0.22 2.47 32.00
N ASP A 488 -0.50 3.32 31.01
CA ASP A 488 -1.55 3.07 30.02
C ASP A 488 -1.21 1.86 29.13
N ASP A 489 0.07 1.72 28.75
CA ASP A 489 0.54 0.52 28.04
C ASP A 489 0.38 -0.75 28.93
N TRP A 490 0.58 -0.63 30.25
CA TRP A 490 0.36 -1.74 31.19
C TRP A 490 -1.12 -2.07 31.39
N GLU A 491 -1.99 -1.06 31.36
CA GLU A 491 -3.44 -1.23 31.36
C GLU A 491 -3.90 -1.99 30.12
N SER A 492 -3.37 -1.63 28.94
CA SER A 492 -3.58 -2.37 27.70
C SER A 492 -3.13 -3.82 27.80
N ALA A 493 -1.94 -4.07 28.37
CA ALA A 493 -1.45 -5.43 28.59
C ALA A 493 -2.36 -6.23 29.54
N PHE A 494 -2.92 -5.59 30.57
CA PHE A 494 -3.88 -6.21 31.48
C PHE A 494 -5.19 -6.57 30.76
N TYR A 495 -5.75 -5.66 29.96
CA TYR A 495 -6.95 -5.92 29.15
C TYR A 495 -6.73 -7.05 28.14
N MET A 496 -5.58 -7.06 27.46
CA MET A 496 -5.21 -8.13 26.56
C MET A 496 -5.11 -9.48 27.26
N MET A 497 -4.51 -9.54 28.45
CA MET A 497 -4.43 -10.76 29.25
C MET A 497 -5.81 -11.24 29.73
N GLY A 498 -6.69 -10.32 30.12
CA GLY A 498 -8.08 -10.62 30.45
C GLY A 498 -8.86 -11.19 29.26
N TRP A 499 -8.66 -10.60 28.08
CA TRP A 499 -9.24 -11.06 26.83
C TRP A 499 -8.80 -12.48 26.48
N ILE A 500 -7.49 -12.72 26.45
CA ILE A 500 -6.91 -14.05 26.15
C ILE A 500 -7.35 -15.08 27.20
N GLY A 501 -7.40 -14.71 28.48
CA GLY A 501 -7.85 -15.59 29.55
C GLY A 501 -9.34 -15.97 29.45
N THR A 502 -10.15 -15.15 28.78
CA THR A 502 -11.60 -15.37 28.63
C THR A 502 -11.92 -16.14 27.35
N TYR A 503 -11.30 -15.78 26.23
CA TYR A 503 -11.65 -16.30 24.90
C TYR A 503 -10.63 -17.30 24.34
N GLY A 504 -9.49 -17.48 25.01
CA GLY A 504 -8.36 -18.26 24.48
C GLY A 504 -7.54 -17.48 23.46
N PHE A 505 -6.28 -17.88 23.28
CA PHE A 505 -5.38 -17.31 22.26
C PHE A 505 -5.32 -18.14 20.99
N ASN A 506 -5.90 -19.35 20.97
CA ASN A 506 -6.07 -20.19 19.79
C ASN A 506 -7.17 -21.23 19.99
N ALA A 507 -7.45 -22.02 18.94
CA ALA A 507 -8.50 -23.04 18.94
C ALA A 507 -8.36 -24.12 20.04
N ASN A 508 -7.14 -24.40 20.53
CA ASN A 508 -6.93 -25.38 21.61
C ASN A 508 -7.35 -24.83 22.99
N PHE A 509 -7.44 -23.50 23.12
CA PHE A 509 -7.76 -22.81 24.38
C PHE A 509 -9.03 -21.97 24.29
N ALA A 510 -9.66 -21.90 23.12
CA ALA A 510 -10.92 -21.21 22.93
C ALA A 510 -12.06 -22.05 23.51
N PRO A 511 -12.90 -21.51 24.42
CA PRO A 511 -14.18 -22.14 24.71
C PRO A 511 -14.97 -22.24 23.39
N GLU A 512 -15.66 -23.35 23.13
CA GLU A 512 -16.48 -23.51 21.93
C GLU A 512 -17.59 -22.44 21.87
N ALA A 513 -17.31 -21.25 21.31
CA ALA A 513 -18.32 -20.25 20.96
C ALA A 513 -17.80 -19.16 20.00
N LYS A 514 -18.58 -18.98 18.92
CA LYS A 514 -18.71 -17.80 18.06
C LYS A 514 -18.77 -16.51 18.91
N VAL A 515 -17.78 -15.62 18.83
CA VAL A 515 -17.87 -14.28 19.46
C VAL A 515 -17.19 -13.19 18.63
N LEU A 516 -16.11 -13.50 17.90
CA LEU A 516 -15.40 -12.48 17.11
C LEU A 516 -16.19 -12.00 15.87
N ASP A 517 -16.93 -12.89 15.20
CA ASP A 517 -17.76 -12.52 14.04
C ASP A 517 -18.90 -11.52 14.37
N ASP A 518 -19.35 -11.47 15.64
CA ASP A 518 -20.45 -10.61 16.06
C ASP A 518 -20.00 -9.18 16.45
N LEU A 519 -18.70 -8.96 16.69
CA LEU A 519 -18.16 -7.66 17.09
C LEU A 519 -17.66 -6.81 15.90
N GLU A 520 -17.21 -7.43 14.80
CA GLU A 520 -16.79 -6.71 13.59
C GLU A 520 -17.97 -6.19 12.74
N MET A 521 -19.19 -6.67 12.96
CA MET A 521 -20.38 -6.20 12.22
C MET A 521 -20.96 -4.87 12.72
N ASN A 522 -20.43 -4.28 13.79
CA ASN A 522 -20.99 -3.07 14.42
C ASN A 522 -19.98 -1.92 14.65
N SER A 523 -18.79 -1.94 14.02
CA SER A 523 -17.80 -0.85 14.10
C SER A 523 -17.59 -0.12 12.79
#